data_AF-A0A031JN72-F1
#
_entry.id   AF-A0A031JN72-F1
#
_cell.length_a   1.000
_cell.length_b   1.000
_cell.length_c   1.000
_cell.angle_alpha   90.00
_cell.angle_beta   90.00
_cell.angle_gamma   90.00
#
_symmetry.space_group_name_H-M   'P 1'
#
loop_
_entity.id
_entity.type
_entity.pdbx_description
1 polymer ?
#
loop_
_entity_poly.entity_id
_entity_poly.type
_entity_poly.pdbx_seq_one_letter_code
_entity_poly.pdbx_strand_id
1 'polypeptide(L)' 'MAISIPLCFANRHEPVRNDVKWDGLNYTGTCKNCGKTIRRQKHKVWKLDDSEAADK' A
#
# COMPACT_ATOMS: atom_id res chain seq x y z
N MET A 1 -1.14 -5.16 26.19
CA MET A 1 -2.23 -5.44 25.22
C MET A 1 -1.90 -4.72 23.93
N ALA A 2 -1.39 -5.43 22.92
CA ALA A 2 -1.11 -4.82 21.61
C ALA A 2 -2.43 -4.72 20.86
N ILE A 3 -3.06 -3.54 20.88
CA ILE A 3 -4.23 -3.25 20.06
C ILE A 3 -3.75 -3.29 18.61
N SER A 4 -4.00 -4.40 17.92
CA SER A 4 -3.72 -4.56 16.50
C SER A 4 -4.74 -3.74 15.71
N ILE A 5 -4.70 -2.41 15.83
CA ILE A 5 -5.46 -1.52 14.96
C ILE A 5 -4.97 -1.82 13.55
N PRO A 6 -5.85 -2.20 12.61
CA PRO A 6 -5.45 -2.36 11.23
C PRO A 6 -4.90 -1.02 10.72
N LEU A 7 -3.57 -0.92 10.65
CA LEU A 7 -2.81 0.28 10.26
C LEU A 7 -3.23 0.82 8.88
N CYS A 8 -3.93 0.00 8.10
CA CYS A 8 -4.60 0.38 6.86
C CYS A 8 -5.59 1.55 7.04
N PHE A 9 -6.29 1.67 8.17
CA PHE A 9 -7.18 2.81 8.44
C PHE A 9 -6.44 4.13 8.61
N ALA A 10 -5.17 4.08 9.03
CA ALA A 10 -4.29 5.25 9.10
C ALA A 10 -3.53 5.47 7.77
N ASN A 11 -3.97 4.85 6.67
CA ASN A 11 -3.32 4.88 5.36
C ASN A 11 -1.84 4.41 5.41
N ARG A 12 -1.51 3.58 6.42
CA ARG A 12 -0.21 2.97 6.58
C ARG A 12 -0.32 1.53 6.12
N HIS A 13 0.08 1.32 4.87
CA HIS A 13 0.07 0.00 4.27
C HIS A 13 1.48 -0.59 4.29
N GLU A 14 1.54 -1.92 4.31
CA GLU A 14 2.79 -2.64 4.13
C GLU A 14 2.66 -3.52 2.88
N PRO A 15 3.55 -3.36 1.88
CA PRO A 15 3.51 -4.17 0.68
C PRO A 15 3.99 -5.58 0.96
N VAL A 16 3.52 -6.51 0.15
CA VAL A 16 4.23 -7.78 -0.04
C VAL A 16 5.53 -7.47 -0.79
N ARG A 17 6.68 -7.49 -0.09
CA ARG A 17 7.99 -7.11 -0.69
C ARG A 17 8.34 -7.88 -1.97
N ASN A 18 7.83 -9.11 -2.09
CA ASN A 18 8.06 -9.97 -3.25
C ASN A 18 7.15 -9.64 -4.45
N ASP A 19 6.07 -8.89 -4.23
CA ASP A 19 5.11 -8.47 -5.25
C ASP A 19 5.32 -7.02 -5.69
N VAL A 20 6.28 -6.32 -5.08
CA VAL A 20 6.61 -4.94 -5.42
C VAL A 20 7.14 -4.87 -6.85
N LYS A 21 6.49 -4.07 -7.68
CA LYS A 21 6.86 -3.80 -9.07
C LYS A 21 7.14 -2.31 -9.25
N TRP A 22 7.90 -1.97 -10.28
CA TRP A 22 8.14 -0.58 -10.67
C TRP A 22 7.24 -0.26 -11.86
N ASP A 23 6.39 0.76 -11.75
CA ASP A 23 5.44 1.16 -12.81
C ASP A 23 6.03 2.17 -13.80
N GLY A 24 7.28 2.60 -13.61
CA GLY A 24 7.94 3.65 -14.38
C GLY A 24 8.13 4.95 -13.61
N LEU A 25 7.30 5.22 -12.60
CA LEU A 25 7.33 6.45 -11.78
C LEU A 25 7.50 6.15 -10.28
N ASN A 26 6.82 5.12 -9.78
CA ASN A 26 6.82 4.71 -8.39
C ASN A 26 6.88 3.17 -8.27
N TYR A 27 7.22 2.71 -7.07
CA TYR A 27 7.04 1.30 -6.74
C TYR A 27 5.57 1.05 -6.40
N THR A 28 4.92 0.14 -7.10
CA THR A 28 3.57 -0.35 -6.82
C THR A 28 3.64 -1.75 -6.22
N GLY A 29 2.59 -2.18 -5.54
CA GLY A 29 2.46 -3.54 -5.02
C GLY A 29 1.18 -3.72 -4.24
N THR A 30 0.92 -4.93 -3.75
CA THR A 30 -0.29 -5.21 -2.99
C THR A 30 -0.05 -5.14 -1.47
N CYS A 31 -0.99 -4.56 -0.73
CA CYS A 31 -0.92 -4.56 0.73
C CYS A 31 -1.15 -5.95 1.29
N LYS A 32 -0.21 -6.44 2.11
CA LYS A 32 -0.30 -7.77 2.75
C LYS A 32 -1.48 -7.92 3.74
N ASN A 33 -2.04 -6.80 4.20
CA ASN A 33 -3.06 -6.78 5.25
C ASN A 33 -4.48 -6.63 4.69
N CYS A 34 -4.68 -5.76 3.69
CA CYS A 34 -6.00 -5.48 3.12
C CYS A 34 -6.15 -5.92 1.66
N GLY A 35 -5.08 -6.38 1.01
CA GLY A 35 -5.12 -6.83 -0.39
C GLY A 35 -5.30 -5.72 -1.43
N LYS A 36 -5.33 -4.45 -1.03
CA LYS A 36 -5.47 -3.32 -1.96
C LYS A 36 -4.15 -3.00 -2.65
N THR A 37 -4.23 -2.48 -3.87
CA THR A 37 -3.07 -1.92 -4.57
C THR A 37 -2.59 -0.66 -3.85
N ILE A 38 -1.28 -0.62 -3.61
CA ILE A 38 -0.60 0.46 -2.91
C ILE A 38 0.63 0.90 -3.70
N ARG A 39 0.95 2.18 -3.59
CA ARG A 39 2.14 2.79 -4.19
C ARG A 39 3.05 3.40 -3.14
N ARG A 40 4.36 3.32 -3.40
CA ARG A 40 5.40 3.89 -2.57
C ARG A 40 5.53 5.37 -2.88
N GLN A 41 4.96 6.20 -2.01
CA GLN A 41 5.03 7.66 -2.12
C GLN A 41 6.37 8.22 -1.64
N LYS A 42 6.97 7.61 -0.60
CA LYS A 42 8.28 8.00 -0.06
C LYS A 42 9.06 6.78 0.43
N HIS A 43 10.32 6.97 0.83
CA HIS A 43 11.12 5.90 1.43
C HIS A 43 10.38 5.27 2.62
N LYS A 44 10.03 3.97 2.53
CA LYS A 44 9.23 3.19 3.49
C LYS A 44 7.78 3.66 3.71
N VAL A 45 7.28 4.62 2.93
CA VAL A 45 5.91 5.11 3.03
C VAL A 45 5.11 4.59 1.85
N TRP A 46 4.20 3.65 2.14
CA TRP A 46 3.28 3.08 1.17
C TRP A 46 1.86 3.54 1.47
N LYS A 47 1.20 4.04 0.44
CA LYS A 47 -0.18 4.54 0.51
C LYS A 47 -1.01 3.83 -0.53
N LEU A 48 -2.33 3.87 -0.34
CA LEU A 48 -3.29 3.44 -1.36
C LEU A 48 -2.98 4.07 -2.72
N ASP A 49 -3.11 3.26 -3.76
CA ASP A 49 -2.99 3.75 -5.12
C ASP A 49 -4.28 4.47 -5.53
N ASP A 50 -4.19 5.79 -5.73
CA ASP A 50 -5.35 6.62 -6.10
C ASP A 50 -5.85 6.30 -7.52
N SER A 51 -5.03 5.67 -8.37
CA SER A 51 -5.43 5.27 -9.73
C SER A 51 -6.45 4.14 -9.71
N GLU A 52 -6.42 3.27 -8.70
CA GLU A 52 -7.42 2.21 -8.49
C GLU A 52 -8.62 2.70 -7.67
N ALA A 53 -8.49 3.82 -6.94
CA ALA A 53 -9.59 4.40 -6.15
C ALA A 53 -10.61 5.20 -6.99
N ALA A 54 -10.30 5.49 -8.26
CA ALA A 54 -11.12 6.32 -9.13
C ALA A 54 -12.22 5.56 -9.90
N ASP A 55 -12.30 4.22 -9.80
CA ASP A 55 -13.29 3.39 -10.51
C ASP A 55 -14.37 2.83 -9.56
N LYS A 56 -15.07 3.71 -8.83
CA LYS A 56 -16.26 3.33 -8.07
C LYS A 56 -17.40 4.31 -8.20
#